data_AF-A0A966Q235-F1
#
_entry.id   AF-A0A966Q235-F1
#
_cell.length_a   1.000
_cell.length_b   1.000
_cell.length_c   1.000
_cell.angle_alpha   90.00
_cell.angle_beta   90.00
_cell.angle_gamma   90.00
#
_symmetry.space_group_name_H-M   'P 1'
#
loop_
_entity.id
_entity.type
_entity.pdbx_description
1 polymer ?
#
loop_
_entity_poly.entity_id
_entity_poly.type
_entity_poly.pdbx_seq_one_letter_code
_entity_poly.pdbx_strand_id
1 'polypeptide(L)'
;MSVVFKKGQTLSRGDLDLFLTNSSGNVANAAEITYAIYFSDNQVDVLIGDPARIPENPAVGEYYASLRIPATASYGTYRIKWAIRELVNSPIQNVVQEFGVVTDDSVSSYSMSAEMKSMVDKLRILLRDQNPDKFYHFRPPEAEAVVGQYNRVFGQVWEDYELMEYLERALDWWNMMPPETENYRTVEVLVNQKPAWRTPILQGAIVFAAMALQANWIVDEFDYSIGGISLNIDKSSKYEGLKSSAESQWQTATEMKARTTKIIRGLVQPKYGIGVRSAFGPNVGRGVLSPRNFI
;
A
#
# COMPACT_ATOMS: atom_id res chain seq x y z
N MET A 1 11.11 -10.50 3.47
CA MET A 1 10.30 -11.69 3.79
C MET A 1 10.40 -12.63 2.61
N SER A 2 10.65 -13.92 2.81
CA SER A 2 10.66 -14.91 1.71
C SER A 2 9.23 -15.29 1.35
N VAL A 3 8.96 -15.44 0.04
CA VAL A 3 7.66 -15.89 -0.47
C VAL A 3 7.44 -17.33 -0.01
N VAL A 4 6.22 -17.71 0.38
CA VAL A 4 5.90 -19.06 0.84
C VAL A 4 4.82 -19.70 -0.03
N PHE A 5 4.98 -20.99 -0.31
CA PHE A 5 4.10 -21.76 -1.18
C PHE A 5 3.67 -23.08 -0.53
N LYS A 6 2.56 -23.62 -1.04
CA LYS A 6 2.00 -24.89 -0.57
C LYS A 6 2.42 -26.06 -1.45
N LYS A 7 2.35 -27.26 -0.90
CA LYS A 7 2.58 -28.49 -1.65
C LYS A 7 1.54 -28.63 -2.76
N GLY A 8 1.98 -29.11 -3.93
CA GLY A 8 1.08 -29.31 -5.07
C GLY A 8 0.66 -28.03 -5.79
N GLN A 9 0.98 -26.84 -5.25
CA GLN A 9 0.72 -25.55 -5.89
C GLN A 9 1.54 -25.44 -7.18
N THR A 10 0.88 -24.98 -8.24
CA THR A 10 1.54 -24.60 -9.48
C THR A 10 1.90 -23.13 -9.38
N LEU A 11 3.18 -22.83 -9.51
CA LEU A 11 3.69 -21.47 -9.55
C LEU A 11 3.43 -20.87 -10.94
N SER A 12 2.98 -19.64 -10.93
CA SER A 12 2.61 -18.87 -12.12
C SER A 12 3.23 -17.48 -12.05
N ARG A 13 2.98 -16.66 -13.08
CA ARG A 13 3.37 -15.25 -13.11
C ARG A 13 2.85 -14.55 -11.84
N GLY A 14 3.72 -13.89 -11.09
CA GLY A 14 3.42 -13.26 -9.81
C GLY A 14 4.04 -13.96 -8.59
N ASP A 15 4.53 -15.20 -8.76
CA ASP A 15 5.03 -16.02 -7.65
C ASP A 15 6.56 -15.91 -7.49
N LEU A 16 7.31 -16.46 -8.46
CA LEU A 16 8.77 -16.46 -8.50
C LEU A 16 9.24 -15.75 -9.77
N ASP A 17 9.06 -14.43 -9.76
CA ASP A 17 9.39 -13.58 -10.88
C ASP A 17 10.77 -12.93 -10.71
N LEU A 18 11.42 -12.71 -11.86
CA LEU A 18 12.66 -11.98 -12.01
C LEU A 18 12.47 -10.92 -13.08
N PHE A 19 12.79 -9.68 -12.74
CA PHE A 19 12.70 -8.55 -13.64
C PHE A 19 14.09 -7.99 -13.91
N LEU A 20 14.43 -7.86 -15.18
CA LEU A 20 15.73 -7.43 -15.65
C LEU A 20 15.65 -6.01 -16.19
N THR A 21 16.54 -5.16 -15.72
CA THR A 21 16.70 -3.79 -16.20
C THR A 21 18.15 -3.51 -16.51
N ASN A 22 18.39 -2.70 -17.53
CA ASN A 22 19.71 -2.26 -17.88
C ASN A 22 20.27 -1.18 -16.91
N SER A 23 21.52 -0.76 -17.10
CA SER A 23 22.22 0.27 -16.32
C SER A 23 21.57 1.65 -16.41
N SER A 24 20.76 1.90 -17.44
CA SER A 24 19.95 3.11 -17.60
C SER A 24 18.53 2.95 -17.02
N GLY A 25 18.22 1.79 -16.44
CA GLY A 25 16.92 1.42 -15.89
C GLY A 25 15.93 0.88 -16.93
N ASN A 26 16.22 0.80 -18.22
CA ASN A 26 15.26 0.26 -19.20
C ASN A 26 15.06 -1.24 -19.01
N VAL A 27 13.82 -1.73 -19.14
CA VAL A 27 13.55 -3.17 -19.15
C VAL A 27 14.21 -3.81 -20.36
N ALA A 28 14.93 -4.90 -20.14
CA ALA A 28 15.72 -5.56 -21.18
C ALA A 28 15.76 -7.07 -20.96
N ASN A 29 15.74 -7.83 -22.05
CA ASN A 29 15.90 -9.28 -21.98
C ASN A 29 17.37 -9.67 -21.79
N ALA A 30 17.59 -10.81 -21.14
CA ALA A 30 18.89 -11.47 -21.12
C ALA A 30 19.09 -12.28 -22.42
N ALA A 31 20.34 -12.37 -22.89
CA ALA A 31 20.70 -13.25 -24.00
C ALA A 31 20.46 -14.74 -23.67
N GLU A 32 20.70 -15.15 -22.43
CA GLU A 32 20.38 -16.50 -21.95
C GLU A 32 20.01 -16.43 -20.46
N ILE A 33 18.96 -17.15 -20.07
CA ILE A 33 18.58 -17.26 -18.67
C ILE A 33 18.10 -18.68 -18.36
N THR A 34 18.61 -19.22 -17.27
CA THR A 34 18.18 -20.51 -16.72
C THR A 34 18.02 -20.42 -15.22
N TYR A 35 17.32 -21.37 -14.61
CA TYR A 35 17.21 -21.46 -13.17
C TYR A 35 17.33 -22.88 -12.65
N ALA A 36 17.80 -22.99 -11.41
CA ALA A 36 17.89 -24.22 -10.65
C ALA A 36 17.23 -24.04 -9.28
N ILE A 37 16.57 -25.09 -8.80
CA ILE A 37 15.90 -25.10 -7.50
C ILE A 37 16.73 -25.94 -6.54
N TYR A 38 16.93 -25.42 -5.34
CA TYR A 38 17.64 -26.10 -4.27
C TYR A 38 16.77 -26.17 -3.03
N PHE A 39 16.82 -27.29 -2.32
CA PHE A 39 16.37 -27.38 -0.94
C PHE A 39 17.55 -27.08 -0.02
N SER A 40 17.37 -26.14 0.90
CA SER A 40 18.40 -25.75 1.86
C SER A 40 18.16 -26.49 3.17
N ASP A 41 19.00 -27.50 3.43
CA ASP A 41 19.02 -28.22 4.70
C ASP A 41 20.30 -27.87 5.44
N ASN A 42 20.20 -27.22 6.60
CA ASN A 42 21.36 -26.80 7.41
C ASN A 42 22.46 -26.06 6.61
N GLN A 43 22.06 -25.14 5.73
CA GLN A 43 22.94 -24.36 4.83
C GLN A 43 23.62 -25.17 3.71
N VAL A 44 23.26 -26.45 3.53
CA VAL A 44 23.67 -27.24 2.38
C VAL A 44 22.55 -27.21 1.34
N ASP A 45 22.88 -26.71 0.15
CA ASP A 45 21.94 -26.64 -0.97
C ASP A 45 21.92 -27.96 -1.74
N VAL A 46 20.79 -28.68 -1.69
CA VAL A 46 20.56 -29.91 -2.46
C VAL A 46 19.77 -29.59 -3.73
N LEU A 47 20.36 -29.86 -4.90
CA LEU A 47 19.71 -29.63 -6.19
C LEU A 47 18.46 -30.49 -6.35
N ILE A 48 17.37 -29.87 -6.81
CA ILE A 48 16.11 -30.54 -7.12
C ILE A 48 15.84 -30.48 -8.61
N GLY A 49 15.82 -31.66 -9.24
CA GLY A 49 15.54 -31.84 -10.67
C GLY A 49 16.60 -31.22 -11.57
N ASP A 50 16.16 -30.62 -12.67
CA ASP A 50 17.06 -30.10 -13.71
C ASP A 50 17.86 -28.86 -13.23
N PRO A 51 19.20 -28.84 -13.32
CA PRO A 51 20.02 -27.67 -13.01
C PRO A 51 19.92 -26.51 -14.00
N ALA A 52 19.29 -26.68 -15.17
CA ALA A 52 19.22 -25.64 -16.20
C ALA A 52 17.79 -25.52 -16.78
N ARG A 53 16.81 -25.23 -15.93
CA ARG A 53 15.43 -25.02 -16.38
C ARG A 53 15.30 -23.70 -17.12
N ILE A 54 14.46 -23.70 -18.15
CA ILE A 54 14.15 -22.51 -18.94
C ILE A 54 12.93 -21.82 -18.30
N PRO A 55 13.04 -20.54 -17.89
CA PRO A 55 11.90 -19.79 -17.39
C PRO A 55 10.98 -19.33 -18.52
N GLU A 56 9.74 -19.02 -18.14
CA GLU A 56 8.77 -18.42 -19.05
C GLU A 56 9.03 -16.91 -19.16
N ASN A 57 8.92 -16.35 -20.36
CA ASN A 57 9.12 -14.93 -20.65
C ASN A 57 7.82 -14.32 -21.21
N PRO A 58 6.93 -13.78 -20.34
CA PRO A 58 5.66 -13.21 -20.78
C PRO A 58 5.78 -11.79 -21.35
N ALA A 59 6.82 -11.04 -20.99
CA ALA A 59 7.04 -9.66 -21.39
C ALA A 59 8.53 -9.30 -21.38
N VAL A 60 8.93 -8.27 -22.13
CA VAL A 60 10.34 -7.84 -22.21
C VAL A 60 10.90 -7.52 -20.83
N GLY A 61 11.97 -8.21 -20.45
CA GLY A 61 12.64 -8.07 -19.16
C GLY A 61 11.95 -8.81 -18.01
N GLU A 62 10.89 -9.57 -18.26
CA GLU A 62 10.19 -10.35 -17.24
C GLU A 62 10.41 -11.84 -17.47
N TYR A 63 10.77 -12.54 -16.39
CA TYR A 63 10.93 -13.99 -16.37
C TYR A 63 10.27 -14.56 -15.12
N TYR A 64 9.61 -15.71 -15.24
CA TYR A 64 9.10 -16.40 -14.06
C TYR A 64 9.33 -17.91 -14.12
N ALA A 65 9.46 -18.51 -12.94
CA ALA A 65 9.66 -19.94 -12.80
C ALA A 65 8.32 -20.68 -12.77
N SER A 66 7.88 -21.17 -13.95
CA SER A 66 6.73 -22.05 -14.06
C SER A 66 7.09 -23.46 -13.57
N LEU A 67 6.66 -23.79 -12.36
CA LEU A 67 6.90 -25.12 -11.79
C LEU A 67 5.75 -25.53 -10.87
N ARG A 68 5.51 -26.83 -10.77
CA ARG A 68 4.61 -27.38 -9.76
C ARG A 68 5.42 -27.89 -8.58
N ILE A 69 5.14 -27.39 -7.39
CA ILE A 69 5.76 -27.89 -6.16
C ILE A 69 5.29 -29.35 -5.96
N PRO A 70 6.21 -30.33 -5.91
CA PRO A 70 5.83 -31.72 -5.74
C PRO A 70 5.02 -31.92 -4.45
N ALA A 71 3.98 -32.76 -4.50
CA ALA A 71 3.21 -33.10 -3.30
C ALA A 71 4.09 -33.80 -2.23
N THR A 72 5.18 -34.43 -2.67
CA THR A 72 6.18 -35.10 -1.82
C THR A 72 7.30 -34.17 -1.34
N ALA A 73 7.25 -32.86 -1.63
CA ALA A 73 8.28 -31.93 -1.19
C ALA A 73 8.44 -31.93 0.34
N SER A 74 9.64 -31.68 0.84
CA SER A 74 9.85 -31.44 2.26
C SER A 74 9.38 -30.03 2.64
N TYR A 75 8.97 -29.82 3.88
CA TYR A 75 8.75 -28.46 4.37
C TYR A 75 10.09 -27.82 4.71
N GLY A 76 10.22 -26.51 4.49
CA GLY A 76 11.45 -25.78 4.81
C GLY A 76 11.78 -24.71 3.79
N THR A 77 13.04 -24.28 3.81
CA THR A 77 13.54 -23.21 2.96
C THR A 77 14.11 -23.77 1.67
N TYR A 78 13.68 -23.17 0.57
CA TYR A 78 14.13 -23.45 -0.78
C TYR A 78 14.80 -22.21 -1.36
N ARG A 79 15.67 -22.44 -2.33
CA ARG A 79 16.36 -21.38 -3.06
C ARG A 79 16.23 -21.62 -4.54
N ILE A 80 15.82 -20.59 -5.27
CA ILE A 80 15.95 -20.57 -6.71
C ILE A 80 17.21 -19.77 -7.06
N LYS A 81 18.09 -20.39 -7.83
CA LYS A 81 19.30 -19.76 -8.37
C LYS A 81 19.10 -19.51 -9.84
N TRP A 82 19.06 -18.25 -10.23
CA TRP A 82 18.97 -17.77 -11.60
C TRP A 82 20.37 -17.60 -12.16
N ALA A 83 20.67 -18.25 -13.27
CA ALA A 83 21.89 -18.07 -14.03
C ALA A 83 21.58 -17.25 -15.28
N ILE A 84 22.13 -16.04 -15.34
CA ILE A 84 21.77 -15.01 -16.32
C ILE A 84 23.01 -14.63 -17.12
N ARG A 85 22.90 -14.68 -18.44
CA ARG A 85 23.88 -14.14 -19.37
C ARG A 85 23.25 -12.94 -20.07
N GLU A 86 23.78 -11.77 -19.79
CA GLU A 86 23.30 -10.48 -20.27
C GLU A 86 23.42 -10.34 -21.80
N LEU A 87 24.62 -10.54 -22.33
CA LEU A 87 24.97 -10.57 -23.76
C LEU A 87 25.67 -11.89 -24.09
N VAL A 88 25.68 -12.32 -25.36
CA VAL A 88 26.29 -13.60 -25.81
C VAL A 88 27.74 -13.79 -25.31
N ASN A 89 28.50 -12.71 -25.15
CA ASN A 89 29.90 -12.73 -24.69
C ASN A 89 30.10 -12.31 -23.22
N SER A 90 29.02 -12.07 -22.48
CA SER A 90 29.08 -11.64 -21.08
C SER A 90 29.29 -12.83 -20.12
N PRO A 91 29.89 -12.61 -18.94
CA PRO A 91 29.96 -13.65 -17.91
C PRO A 91 28.56 -13.97 -17.37
N ILE A 92 28.36 -15.23 -16.97
CA ILE A 92 27.12 -15.65 -16.30
C ILE A 92 27.09 -15.06 -14.89
N GLN A 93 26.02 -14.33 -14.59
CA GLN A 93 25.70 -13.82 -13.26
C GLN A 93 24.73 -14.78 -12.55
N ASN A 94 24.90 -14.97 -11.25
CA ASN A 94 24.02 -15.82 -10.45
C ASN A 94 23.25 -14.96 -9.44
N VAL A 95 21.92 -15.07 -9.44
CA VAL A 95 21.03 -14.41 -8.49
C VAL A 95 20.30 -15.48 -7.68
N VAL A 96 20.26 -15.31 -6.35
CA VAL A 96 19.61 -16.27 -5.44
C VAL A 96 18.40 -15.61 -4.81
N GLN A 97 17.25 -16.27 -4.93
CA GLN A 97 16.02 -15.87 -4.27
C GLN A 97 15.56 -17.01 -3.35
N GLU A 98 15.15 -16.67 -2.14
CA GLU A 98 14.71 -17.64 -1.13
C GLU A 98 13.18 -17.69 -1.06
N PHE A 99 12.63 -18.91 -0.97
CA PHE A 99 11.20 -19.15 -0.76
C PHE A 99 10.99 -20.30 0.22
N GLY A 100 9.83 -20.38 0.86
CA GLY A 100 9.48 -21.46 1.79
C GLY A 100 8.42 -22.40 1.22
N VAL A 101 8.51 -23.69 1.54
CA VAL A 101 7.40 -24.63 1.37
C VAL A 101 6.84 -24.95 2.75
N VAL A 102 5.55 -24.65 2.94
CA VAL A 102 4.91 -24.69 4.25
C VAL A 102 3.71 -25.63 4.27
N THR A 103 3.25 -26.01 5.45
CA THR A 103 2.06 -26.87 5.66
C THR A 103 0.78 -26.19 5.16
N ASP A 104 -0.27 -26.96 4.88
CA ASP A 104 -1.54 -26.36 4.43
C ASP A 104 -2.18 -25.45 5.48
N ASP A 105 -1.90 -25.72 6.77
CA ASP A 105 -2.36 -24.98 7.95
C ASP A 105 -1.46 -23.80 8.34
N SER A 106 -0.27 -23.67 7.75
CA SER A 106 0.54 -22.48 7.97
C SER A 106 0.01 -21.35 7.12
N VAL A 107 -0.58 -20.37 7.80
CA VAL A 107 -0.98 -19.09 7.25
C VAL A 107 0.26 -18.47 6.60
N SER A 108 0.22 -18.31 5.28
CA SER A 108 1.17 -17.47 4.56
C SER A 108 1.24 -16.12 5.25
N SER A 109 2.45 -15.64 5.53
CA SER A 109 2.67 -14.33 6.15
C SER A 109 1.77 -13.29 5.48
N TYR A 110 0.80 -12.80 6.27
CA TYR A 110 -0.28 -11.90 5.89
C TYR A 110 -1.41 -12.52 5.03
N SER A 111 -2.47 -13.02 5.69
CA SER A 111 -3.73 -13.40 5.04
C SER A 111 -4.79 -12.31 5.25
N MET A 112 -5.23 -11.66 4.18
CA MET A 112 -6.37 -10.74 4.23
C MET A 112 -7.70 -11.49 4.16
N SER A 113 -8.70 -11.03 4.92
CA SER A 113 -10.10 -11.41 4.69
C SER A 113 -10.59 -10.87 3.33
N ALA A 114 -11.70 -11.42 2.81
CA ALA A 114 -12.24 -11.00 1.51
C ALA A 114 -12.64 -9.52 1.50
N GLU A 115 -13.10 -9.03 2.65
CA GLU A 115 -13.48 -7.64 2.92
C GLU A 115 -12.28 -6.70 2.84
N MET A 116 -11.18 -7.08 3.50
CA MET A 116 -9.92 -6.34 3.48
C MET A 116 -9.34 -6.31 2.07
N LYS A 117 -9.27 -7.48 1.41
CA LYS A 117 -8.79 -7.59 0.03
C LYS A 117 -9.61 -6.72 -0.92
N SER A 118 -10.93 -6.69 -0.78
CA SER A 118 -11.78 -5.82 -1.60
C SER A 118 -11.48 -4.32 -1.42
N MET A 119 -11.11 -3.89 -0.21
CA MET A 119 -10.72 -2.50 0.04
C MET A 119 -9.35 -2.18 -0.55
N VAL A 120 -8.38 -3.09 -0.41
CA VAL A 120 -7.05 -2.94 -1.01
C VAL A 120 -7.13 -2.91 -2.53
N ASP A 121 -7.87 -3.83 -3.15
CA ASP A 121 -8.07 -3.85 -4.61
C ASP A 121 -8.67 -2.52 -5.11
N LYS A 122 -9.67 -1.97 -4.38
CA LYS A 122 -10.26 -0.67 -4.72
C LYS A 122 -9.26 0.48 -4.57
N LEU A 123 -8.49 0.49 -3.49
CA LEU A 123 -7.47 1.51 -3.26
C LEU A 123 -6.41 1.46 -4.37
N ARG A 124 -5.97 0.27 -4.73
CA ARG A 124 -5.04 0.05 -5.84
C ARG A 124 -5.58 0.55 -7.17
N ILE A 125 -6.86 0.30 -7.47
CA ILE A 125 -7.50 0.85 -8.68
C ILE A 125 -7.50 2.37 -8.66
N LEU A 126 -7.83 2.99 -7.52
CA LEU A 126 -7.84 4.45 -7.37
C LEU A 126 -6.45 5.07 -7.53
N LEU A 127 -5.43 4.42 -7.00
CA LEU A 127 -4.02 4.80 -7.14
C LEU A 127 -3.43 4.46 -8.52
N ARG A 128 -4.20 3.79 -9.40
CA ARG A 128 -3.77 3.29 -10.71
C ARG A 128 -2.61 2.29 -10.67
N ASP A 129 -2.44 1.64 -9.52
CA ASP A 129 -1.37 0.67 -9.26
C ASP A 129 -1.77 -0.77 -9.62
N GLN A 130 -2.67 -0.94 -10.59
CA GLN A 130 -3.24 -2.23 -10.97
C GLN A 130 -2.46 -2.95 -12.07
N ASN A 131 -1.62 -2.22 -12.82
CA ASN A 131 -0.84 -2.75 -13.92
C ASN A 131 0.38 -1.84 -14.19
N PRO A 132 1.54 -2.15 -13.60
CA PRO A 132 2.73 -1.32 -13.76
C PRO A 132 3.12 -1.16 -15.24
N ASP A 133 3.00 -2.19 -16.05
CA ASP A 133 3.39 -2.13 -17.48
C ASP A 133 2.47 -1.20 -18.30
N LYS A 134 1.17 -1.19 -18.01
CA LYS A 134 0.19 -0.36 -18.75
C LYS A 134 0.30 1.12 -18.42
N PHE A 135 0.61 1.47 -17.18
CA PHE A 135 0.50 2.85 -16.70
C PHE A 135 1.85 3.53 -16.44
N TYR A 136 2.94 2.77 -16.34
CA TYR A 136 4.28 3.30 -16.15
C TYR A 136 5.08 3.21 -17.46
N HIS A 137 4.67 3.98 -18.48
CA HIS A 137 5.37 4.09 -19.77
C HIS A 137 6.61 5.00 -19.72
N PHE A 138 7.43 4.87 -18.68
CA PHE A 138 8.71 5.57 -18.62
C PHE A 138 9.84 4.56 -18.57
N ARG A 139 10.02 3.83 -19.68
CA ARG A 139 11.28 3.21 -20.14
C ARG A 139 10.99 2.61 -21.54
N PRO A 140 11.58 3.12 -22.64
CA PRO A 140 11.44 2.47 -23.94
C PRO A 140 12.05 1.06 -23.85
N PRO A 141 11.36 0.01 -24.33
CA PRO A 141 11.92 -1.33 -24.37
C PRO A 141 13.08 -1.36 -25.37
N GLU A 142 14.26 -1.78 -24.91
CA GLU A 142 15.43 -2.02 -25.76
C GLU A 142 15.65 -3.53 -25.90
N ALA A 143 16.01 -3.98 -27.10
CA ALA A 143 16.09 -5.40 -27.40
C ALA A 143 17.19 -6.12 -26.61
N GLU A 144 18.32 -5.44 -26.31
CA GLU A 144 19.47 -5.97 -25.57
C GLU A 144 20.28 -4.82 -24.94
N ALA A 145 20.56 -4.85 -23.63
CA ALA A 145 21.40 -3.85 -22.95
C ALA A 145 21.93 -4.35 -21.59
N VAL A 146 22.88 -3.60 -21.00
CA VAL A 146 23.68 -4.04 -19.84
C VAL A 146 22.88 -4.14 -18.55
N VAL A 147 22.66 -5.34 -17.99
CA VAL A 147 21.78 -5.59 -16.83
C VAL A 147 22.49 -5.19 -15.52
N GLY A 148 21.91 -4.24 -14.79
CA GLY A 148 22.37 -3.85 -13.46
C GLY A 148 21.91 -4.84 -12.39
N GLN A 149 22.76 -5.14 -11.40
CA GLN A 149 22.41 -6.00 -10.26
C GLN A 149 21.26 -5.39 -9.43
N TYR A 150 20.11 -6.07 -9.32
CA TYR A 150 19.08 -5.75 -8.33
C TYR A 150 18.35 -6.97 -7.76
N ASN A 151 17.93 -6.82 -6.50
CA ASN A 151 17.42 -7.85 -5.58
C ASN A 151 15.97 -7.55 -5.12
N ARG A 152 15.18 -6.84 -5.92
CA ARG A 152 13.76 -6.57 -5.62
C ARG A 152 12.89 -6.94 -6.81
N VAL A 153 11.92 -7.83 -6.55
CA VAL A 153 10.87 -8.24 -7.48
C VAL A 153 10.05 -7.00 -7.86
N PHE A 154 10.00 -6.65 -9.14
CA PHE A 154 9.20 -5.53 -9.64
C PHE A 154 7.75 -5.96 -9.77
N GLY A 155 6.84 -5.27 -9.08
CA GLY A 155 5.42 -5.51 -9.20
C GLY A 155 4.71 -4.57 -8.25
N GLN A 156 3.92 -3.64 -8.79
CA GLN A 156 3.19 -2.62 -8.04
C GLN A 156 4.11 -1.64 -7.28
N VAL A 157 3.70 -0.38 -7.18
CA VAL A 157 4.44 0.62 -6.38
C VAL A 157 4.27 0.37 -4.89
N TRP A 158 3.12 -0.17 -4.50
CA TRP A 158 2.80 -0.46 -3.12
C TRP A 158 2.53 -1.95 -2.93
N GLU A 159 3.11 -2.50 -1.87
CA GLU A 159 2.76 -3.84 -1.42
C GLU A 159 1.35 -3.85 -0.80
N ASP A 160 0.67 -4.98 -0.88
CA ASP A 160 -0.67 -5.19 -0.30
C ASP A 160 -0.73 -4.86 1.19
N TYR A 161 0.36 -5.12 1.94
CA TYR A 161 0.44 -4.80 3.35
C TYR A 161 0.52 -3.28 3.60
N GLU A 162 1.21 -2.53 2.72
CA GLU A 162 1.33 -1.07 2.84
C GLU A 162 -0.01 -0.39 2.60
N LEU A 163 -0.73 -0.85 1.58
CA LEU A 163 -2.07 -0.37 1.28
C LEU A 163 -3.05 -0.66 2.42
N MET A 164 -2.90 -1.79 3.11
CA MET A 164 -3.70 -2.08 4.30
C MET A 164 -3.36 -1.14 5.45
N GLU A 165 -2.08 -0.92 5.74
CA GLU A 165 -1.65 0.01 6.79
C GLU A 165 -2.23 1.42 6.56
N TYR A 166 -2.25 1.90 5.32
CA TYR A 166 -2.86 3.19 4.98
C TYR A 166 -4.38 3.21 5.21
N LEU A 167 -5.08 2.10 4.96
CA LEU A 167 -6.51 1.96 5.24
C LEU A 167 -6.80 1.95 6.74
N GLU A 168 -5.99 1.25 7.55
CA GLU A 168 -6.13 1.22 9.01
C GLU A 168 -5.86 2.59 9.60
N ARG A 169 -4.79 3.26 9.16
CA ARG A 169 -4.46 4.62 9.62
C ARG A 169 -5.54 5.65 9.26
N ALA A 170 -6.14 5.51 8.08
CA ALA A 170 -7.29 6.33 7.68
C ALA A 170 -8.51 6.07 8.55
N LEU A 171 -8.76 4.82 8.94
CA LEU A 171 -9.85 4.44 9.83
C LEU A 171 -9.63 4.97 11.25
N ASP A 172 -8.43 4.84 11.81
CA ASP A 172 -8.08 5.36 13.13
C ASP A 172 -8.27 6.88 13.19
N TRP A 173 -7.75 7.59 12.18
CA TRP A 173 -7.92 9.04 12.12
C TRP A 173 -9.39 9.42 11.93
N TRP A 174 -10.14 8.70 11.08
CA TRP A 174 -11.58 8.90 10.93
C TRP A 174 -12.32 8.68 12.25
N ASN A 175 -11.95 7.68 13.05
CA ASN A 175 -12.57 7.38 14.33
C ASN A 175 -12.28 8.42 15.41
N MET A 176 -11.10 9.05 15.37
CA MET A 176 -10.74 10.18 16.23
C MET A 176 -11.59 11.43 15.93
N MET A 177 -12.08 11.59 14.70
CA MET A 177 -12.92 12.74 14.34
C MET A 177 -14.32 12.62 14.94
N PRO A 178 -14.89 13.70 15.52
CA PRO A 178 -16.25 13.70 16.04
C PRO A 178 -17.32 13.36 14.98
N PRO A 179 -18.35 12.58 15.31
CA PRO A 179 -18.50 11.82 16.55
C PRO A 179 -17.48 10.68 16.63
N GLU A 180 -16.99 10.43 17.84
CA GLU A 180 -16.08 9.33 18.11
C GLU A 180 -16.75 7.98 17.81
N THR A 181 -16.08 7.15 17.01
CA THR A 181 -16.67 5.95 16.41
C THR A 181 -15.80 4.71 16.60
N GLU A 182 -15.23 4.56 17.79
CA GLU A 182 -14.34 3.45 18.18
C GLU A 182 -14.94 2.04 18.04
N ASN A 183 -16.24 1.89 17.78
CA ASN A 183 -16.86 0.60 17.56
C ASN A 183 -16.40 -0.05 16.24
N TYR A 184 -15.89 0.74 15.28
CA TYR A 184 -15.40 0.27 13.99
C TYR A 184 -13.86 0.26 13.99
N ARG A 185 -13.26 -0.63 14.79
CA ARG A 185 -11.80 -0.67 15.03
C ARG A 185 -10.97 -1.26 13.90
N THR A 186 -11.58 -2.07 13.05
CA THR A 186 -10.88 -2.73 11.95
C THR A 186 -11.60 -2.47 10.65
N VAL A 187 -10.86 -2.53 9.54
CA VAL A 187 -11.42 -2.36 8.20
C VAL A 187 -12.49 -3.40 7.92
N GLU A 188 -12.33 -4.63 8.40
CA GLU A 188 -13.35 -5.68 8.26
C GLU A 188 -14.66 -5.32 8.97
N VAL A 189 -14.59 -4.87 10.23
CA VAL A 189 -15.77 -4.44 11.00
C VAL A 189 -16.44 -3.24 10.33
N LEU A 190 -15.66 -2.27 9.85
CA LEU A 190 -16.15 -1.13 9.09
C LEU A 190 -16.90 -1.58 7.82
N VAL A 191 -16.29 -2.46 7.03
CA VAL A 191 -16.84 -2.92 5.76
C VAL A 191 -18.18 -3.64 5.98
N ASN A 192 -18.29 -4.43 7.05
CA ASN A 192 -19.50 -5.18 7.36
C ASN A 192 -20.61 -4.33 8.00
N GLN A 193 -20.26 -3.50 8.99
CA GLN A 193 -21.27 -2.79 9.79
C GLN A 193 -21.60 -1.39 9.26
N LYS A 194 -20.65 -0.72 8.58
CA LYS A 194 -20.82 0.65 8.06
C LYS A 194 -20.23 0.83 6.66
N PRO A 195 -20.77 0.13 5.64
CA PRO A 195 -20.24 0.18 4.28
C PRO A 195 -20.26 1.58 3.64
N ALA A 196 -21.12 2.49 4.10
CA ALA A 196 -21.17 3.88 3.63
C ALA A 196 -19.87 4.66 3.88
N TRP A 197 -19.03 4.22 4.83
CA TRP A 197 -17.76 4.87 5.13
C TRP A 197 -16.57 4.34 4.31
N ARG A 198 -16.77 3.31 3.47
CA ARG A 198 -15.69 2.77 2.63
C ARG A 198 -15.06 3.87 1.75
N THR A 199 -15.89 4.71 1.12
CA THR A 199 -15.43 5.78 0.23
C THR A 199 -14.56 6.83 0.94
N PRO A 200 -14.99 7.46 2.06
CA PRO A 200 -14.13 8.42 2.75
C PRO A 200 -12.87 7.76 3.34
N ILE A 201 -12.93 6.50 3.78
CA ILE A 201 -11.72 5.79 4.23
C ILE A 201 -10.73 5.56 3.08
N LEU A 202 -11.21 5.19 1.89
CA LEU A 202 -10.36 5.10 0.69
C LEU A 202 -9.69 6.44 0.36
N GLN A 203 -10.40 7.57 0.50
CA GLN A 203 -9.80 8.90 0.28
C GLN A 203 -8.73 9.22 1.33
N GLY A 204 -8.98 8.93 2.61
CA GLY A 204 -7.97 9.08 3.66
C GLY A 204 -6.72 8.20 3.41
N ALA A 205 -6.92 6.97 2.92
CA ALA A 205 -5.81 6.08 2.59
C ALA A 205 -4.96 6.61 1.41
N ILE A 206 -5.57 7.28 0.43
CA ILE A 206 -4.82 7.95 -0.66
C ILE A 206 -3.93 9.06 -0.11
N VAL A 207 -4.40 9.84 0.88
CA VAL A 207 -3.59 10.88 1.54
C VAL A 207 -2.33 10.28 2.15
N PHE A 208 -2.46 9.17 2.87
CA PHE A 208 -1.33 8.48 3.49
C PHE A 208 -0.39 7.82 2.46
N ALA A 209 -0.94 7.20 1.42
CA ALA A 209 -0.14 6.62 0.34
C ALA A 209 0.68 7.69 -0.40
N ALA A 210 0.07 8.83 -0.72
CA ALA A 210 0.74 9.96 -1.36
C ALA A 210 1.81 10.59 -0.46
N MET A 211 1.54 10.70 0.84
CA MET A 211 2.50 11.20 1.83
C MET A 211 3.73 10.28 1.95
N ALA A 212 3.53 8.95 1.93
CA ALA A 212 4.64 8.00 1.96
C ALA A 212 5.53 8.11 0.71
N LEU A 213 4.93 8.24 -0.48
CA LEU A 213 5.70 8.48 -1.71
C LEU A 213 6.43 9.83 -1.69
N GLN A 214 5.78 10.88 -1.21
CA GLN A 214 6.41 12.19 -1.07
C GLN A 214 7.69 12.08 -0.22
N ALA A 215 7.62 11.39 0.92
CA ALA A 215 8.78 11.17 1.79
C ALA A 215 9.90 10.39 1.11
N ASN A 216 9.58 9.38 0.30
CA ASN A 216 10.57 8.62 -0.45
C ASN A 216 11.30 9.49 -1.49
N TRP A 217 10.57 10.32 -2.23
CA TRP A 217 11.15 11.11 -3.32
C TRP A 217 11.91 12.34 -2.85
N ILE A 218 11.57 12.93 -1.69
CA ILE A 218 12.28 14.09 -1.12
C ILE A 218 13.79 13.80 -0.97
N VAL A 219 14.17 12.55 -0.67
CA VAL A 219 15.58 12.16 -0.51
C VAL A 219 16.35 12.23 -1.84
N ASP A 220 15.67 12.03 -2.96
CA ASP A 220 16.25 11.99 -4.30
C ASP A 220 16.13 13.34 -5.05
N GLU A 221 15.71 14.40 -4.36
CA GLU A 221 15.59 15.73 -4.95
C GLU A 221 16.94 16.41 -5.12
N PHE A 222 17.09 17.09 -6.25
CA PHE A 222 18.31 17.77 -6.65
C PHE A 222 17.97 19.14 -7.21
N ASP A 223 18.63 20.17 -6.69
CA ASP A 223 18.61 21.53 -7.21
C ASP A 223 20.04 21.95 -7.51
N TYR A 224 20.30 22.30 -8.77
CA TYR A 224 21.56 22.88 -9.20
C TYR A 224 21.30 24.09 -10.10
N SER A 225 21.96 25.20 -9.76
CA SER A 225 21.88 26.45 -10.50
C SER A 225 23.28 26.93 -10.85
N ILE A 226 23.55 27.10 -12.15
CA ILE A 226 24.77 27.72 -12.64
C ILE A 226 24.44 28.79 -13.69
N GLY A 227 24.93 30.01 -13.47
CA GLY A 227 24.85 31.09 -14.45
C GLY A 227 23.42 31.50 -14.87
N GLY A 228 22.41 31.27 -14.03
CA GLY A 228 21.01 31.62 -14.33
C GLY A 228 20.20 30.51 -15.04
N ILE A 229 20.80 29.34 -15.26
CA ILE A 229 20.09 28.13 -15.69
C ILE A 229 20.01 27.20 -14.48
N SER A 230 18.79 26.90 -14.03
CA SER A 230 18.52 25.94 -12.96
C SER A 230 18.01 24.62 -13.53
N LEU A 231 18.47 23.51 -12.96
CA LEU A 231 17.99 22.17 -13.26
C LEU A 231 17.46 21.58 -11.94
N ASN A 232 16.12 21.54 -11.85
CA ASN A 232 15.42 21.14 -10.64
C ASN A 232 14.67 19.84 -10.92
N ILE A 233 14.95 18.82 -10.12
CA ILE A 233 14.16 17.60 -10.08
C ILE A 233 13.33 17.66 -8.82
N ASP A 234 12.10 18.16 -8.96
CA ASP A 234 11.09 18.21 -7.91
C ASP A 234 9.99 17.19 -8.25
N LYS A 235 10.15 15.98 -7.72
CA LYS A 235 9.19 14.89 -7.91
C LYS A 235 8.16 14.86 -6.79
N SER A 236 8.51 15.33 -5.59
CA SER A 236 7.62 15.27 -4.42
C SER A 236 6.43 16.22 -4.57
N SER A 237 6.59 17.38 -5.21
CA SER A 237 5.51 18.35 -5.48
C SER A 237 4.33 17.77 -6.26
N LYS A 238 4.56 16.78 -7.14
CA LYS A 238 3.49 16.12 -7.90
C LYS A 238 2.60 15.26 -7.00
N TYR A 239 3.19 14.58 -6.02
CA TYR A 239 2.45 13.81 -5.03
C TYR A 239 1.74 14.71 -4.01
N GLU A 240 2.31 15.89 -3.73
CA GLU A 240 1.66 16.90 -2.89
C GLU A 240 0.34 17.40 -3.50
N GLY A 241 0.27 17.57 -4.82
CA GLY A 241 -0.97 17.92 -5.51
C GLY A 241 -2.07 16.87 -5.36
N LEU A 242 -1.72 15.58 -5.52
CA LEU A 242 -2.63 14.46 -5.31
C LEU A 242 -3.11 14.40 -3.85
N LYS A 243 -2.17 14.50 -2.91
CA LYS A 243 -2.45 14.52 -1.47
C LYS A 243 -3.44 15.64 -1.12
N SER A 244 -3.17 16.86 -1.57
CA SER A 244 -4.00 18.04 -1.28
C SER A 244 -5.43 17.88 -1.81
N SER A 245 -5.59 17.28 -2.99
CA SER A 245 -6.92 17.02 -3.57
C SER A 245 -7.69 15.97 -2.77
N ALA A 246 -7.04 14.85 -2.42
CA ALA A 246 -7.64 13.78 -1.62
C ALA A 246 -8.00 14.27 -0.20
N GLU A 247 -7.11 15.06 0.41
CA GLU A 247 -7.29 15.63 1.74
C GLU A 247 -8.50 16.57 1.80
N SER A 248 -8.67 17.43 0.79
CA SER A 248 -9.84 18.33 0.70
C SER A 248 -11.17 17.56 0.64
N GLN A 249 -11.23 16.50 -0.18
CA GLN A 249 -12.42 15.64 -0.26
C GLN A 249 -12.67 14.90 1.06
N TRP A 250 -11.60 14.44 1.71
CA TRP A 250 -11.70 13.72 2.95
C TRP A 250 -12.14 14.61 4.13
N GLN A 251 -11.61 15.84 4.23
CA GLN A 251 -12.07 16.85 5.19
C GLN A 251 -13.55 17.20 4.99
N THR A 252 -14.00 17.33 3.74
CA THR A 252 -15.44 17.54 3.47
C THR A 252 -16.27 16.36 4.00
N ALA A 253 -15.79 15.13 3.85
CA ALA A 253 -16.48 13.95 4.36
C ALA A 253 -16.50 13.89 5.89
N THR A 254 -15.43 14.30 6.59
CA THR A 254 -15.39 14.34 8.05
C THR A 254 -16.33 15.42 8.61
N GLU A 255 -16.46 16.57 7.95
CA GLU A 255 -17.47 17.57 8.31
C GLU A 255 -18.89 17.01 8.17
N MET A 256 -19.15 16.29 7.07
CA MET A 256 -20.44 15.65 6.85
C MET A 256 -20.71 14.55 7.90
N LYS A 257 -19.68 13.81 8.33
CA LYS A 257 -19.74 12.87 9.45
C LYS A 257 -20.22 13.59 10.71
N ALA A 258 -19.62 14.71 11.07
CA ALA A 258 -20.00 15.51 12.25
C ALA A 258 -21.46 15.98 12.20
N ARG A 259 -21.97 16.34 11.01
CA ARG A 259 -23.37 16.76 10.81
C ARG A 259 -24.39 15.64 10.95
N THR A 260 -23.98 14.37 10.81
CA THR A 260 -24.90 13.24 10.98
C THR A 260 -25.32 13.02 12.44
N THR A 261 -24.58 13.57 13.40
CA THR A 261 -24.99 13.56 14.80
C THR A 261 -25.74 14.83 15.16
N LYS A 262 -26.99 14.69 15.58
CA LYS A 262 -27.73 15.78 16.23
C LYS A 262 -27.03 16.12 17.54
N ILE A 263 -26.17 17.15 17.52
CA ILE A 263 -25.65 17.75 18.75
C ILE A 263 -26.81 18.51 19.39
N ILE A 264 -27.63 17.83 20.19
CA ILE A 264 -28.54 18.51 21.10
C ILE A 264 -27.66 19.08 22.21
N ARG A 265 -27.16 20.32 22.04
CA ARG A 265 -26.72 21.14 23.16
C ARG A 265 -27.98 21.51 23.95
N GLY A 266 -28.46 20.58 24.76
CA GLY A 266 -29.43 20.90 25.78
C GLY A 266 -28.78 21.89 26.74
N LEU A 267 -29.29 23.11 26.80
CA LEU A 267 -29.11 23.96 27.97
C LEU A 267 -29.53 23.10 29.15
N VAL A 268 -28.56 22.65 29.97
CA VAL A 268 -28.84 21.90 31.20
C VAL A 268 -29.68 22.83 32.06
N GLN A 269 -30.99 22.58 32.07
CA GLN A 269 -31.89 23.29 32.95
C GLN A 269 -31.49 22.87 34.37
N PRO A 270 -31.03 23.80 35.24
CA PRO A 270 -30.59 23.43 36.56
C PRO A 270 -31.74 22.75 37.30
N LYS A 271 -31.48 21.52 37.76
CA LYS A 271 -32.45 20.63 38.45
C LYS A 271 -33.04 21.26 39.72
N TYR A 272 -32.43 22.34 40.20
CA TYR A 272 -32.86 23.15 41.35
C TYR A 272 -32.81 24.65 41.03
N GLY A 273 -33.57 25.09 40.02
CA GLY A 273 -33.97 26.49 39.92
C GLY A 273 -35.00 26.80 40.99
N ILE A 274 -34.55 27.13 42.21
CA ILE A 274 -35.41 27.72 43.24
C ILE A 274 -36.05 28.96 42.62
N GLY A 275 -37.38 28.97 42.61
CA GLY A 275 -38.19 29.84 41.79
C GLY A 275 -37.87 31.33 41.97
N VAL A 276 -37.60 31.97 40.84
CA VAL A 276 -38.25 33.24 40.51
C VAL A 276 -38.81 33.05 39.11
N ARG A 277 -40.12 32.82 39.01
CA ARG A 277 -40.83 32.96 37.74
C ARG A 277 -40.78 34.44 37.35
N SER A 278 -39.71 34.84 36.68
CA SER A 278 -39.72 36.06 35.88
C SER A 278 -40.63 35.79 34.69
N ALA A 279 -41.71 36.54 34.55
CA ALA A 279 -42.58 36.53 33.37
C ALA A 279 -41.88 37.08 32.11
N PHE A 280 -40.63 37.52 32.23
CA PHE A 280 -39.79 37.97 31.14
C PHE A 280 -38.62 36.98 31.00
N GLY A 281 -38.47 36.43 29.81
CA GLY A 281 -37.55 35.33 29.48
C GLY A 281 -36.07 35.60 29.79
N PRO A 282 -35.17 34.69 29.38
CA PRO A 282 -33.85 34.51 29.98
C PRO A 282 -32.80 35.61 29.66
N ASN A 283 -33.21 36.75 29.10
CA ASN A 283 -32.33 37.88 28.77
C ASN A 283 -32.87 39.20 29.36
N VAL A 284 -32.75 39.35 30.67
CA VAL A 284 -32.71 40.69 31.29
C VAL A 284 -31.32 40.92 31.85
N GLY A 285 -30.57 41.79 31.17
CA GLY A 285 -29.21 42.17 31.53
C GLY A 285 -29.12 42.80 32.91
N ARG A 286 -27.88 42.96 33.41
CA ARG A 286 -27.57 43.58 34.70
C ARG A 286 -28.16 45.00 34.78
N GLY A 287 -29.33 45.13 35.38
CA GLY A 287 -30.04 46.38 35.56
C GLY A 287 -31.11 46.21 36.61
N VAL A 288 -30.89 46.87 37.75
CA VAL A 288 -31.72 46.85 38.96
C VAL A 288 -33.16 47.28 38.66
N LEU A 289 -34.14 46.44 38.97
CA LEU A 289 -35.53 46.86 39.18
C LEU A 289 -36.01 46.30 40.52
N SER A 290 -35.72 47.07 41.57
CA SER A 290 -36.29 46.90 42.91
C SER A 290 -37.70 47.51 42.94
N PRO A 291 -38.71 46.85 43.53
CA PRO A 291 -40.10 47.32 43.57
C PRO A 291 -40.30 48.40 44.65
N ARG A 292 -39.60 49.55 44.52
CA ARG A 292 -39.74 50.68 45.46
C ARG A 292 -40.35 51.96 44.90
N ASN A 293 -40.75 52.00 43.63
CA ASN A 293 -41.38 53.18 43.00
C ASN A 293 -42.79 52.91 42.45
N PHE A 294 -43.64 52.25 43.24
CA PHE A 294 -45.09 52.23 43.00
C PHE A 294 -45.85 52.50 44.29
N ILE A 295 -45.62 53.68 44.89
CA ILE A 295 -46.57 54.46 45.69
C ILE A 295 -46.26 55.93 45.40
#